data_AF-A0A6L6EFD0-F1
#
_entry.id   AF-A0A6L6EFD0-F1
#
_cell.length_a   1.000
_cell.length_b   1.000
_cell.length_c   1.000
_cell.angle_alpha   90.00
_cell.angle_beta   90.00
_cell.angle_gamma   90.00
#
_symmetry.space_group_name_H-M   'P 1'
#
loop_
_entity.id
_entity.type
_entity.pdbx_description
1 polymer ?
#
loop_
_entity_poly.entity_id
_entity_poly.type
_entity_poly.pdbx_seq_one_letter_code
_entity_poly.pdbx_strand_id
1 'polypeptide(L)' 'MSTLSFRQLPGTVDYLDALELQRDLHAARVAGTIDDTVLLLEHTAVYTAGRRT' A
#
# COMPACT_ATOMS: atom_id res chain seq x y z
N MET A 1 -13.18 15.35 9.72
CA MET A 1 -12.96 13.89 9.63
C MET A 1 -12.35 13.64 8.27
N SER A 2 -11.21 12.95 8.20
CA SER A 2 -10.59 12.51 6.93
C SER A 2 -11.45 11.40 6.33
N THR A 3 -11.62 11.39 5.02
CA THR A 3 -12.39 10.32 4.35
C THR A 3 -11.50 9.09 4.21
N LEU A 4 -12.07 7.89 4.24
CA LEU A 4 -11.31 6.66 3.99
C LEU A 4 -11.60 6.15 2.58
N SER A 5 -10.57 6.13 1.73
CA SER A 5 -10.62 5.63 0.35
C SER A 5 -10.22 4.15 0.30
N PHE A 6 -10.97 3.34 -0.43
CA PHE A 6 -10.66 1.92 -0.64
C PHE A 6 -10.27 1.70 -2.10
N ARG A 7 -9.10 1.11 -2.32
CA ARG A 7 -8.58 0.79 -3.66
C ARG A 7 -8.25 -0.69 -3.76
N GLN A 8 -8.98 -1.39 -4.62
CA GLN A 8 -8.72 -2.79 -4.95
C GLN A 8 -7.84 -2.86 -6.21
N LEU A 9 -6.69 -3.54 -6.11
CA LEU A 9 -5.82 -3.81 -7.25
C LEU A 9 -6.22 -5.13 -7.91
N PRO A 10 -6.23 -5.21 -9.24
CA PRO A 10 -6.59 -6.42 -9.95
C PRO A 10 -5.45 -7.46 -9.91
N GLY A 11 -5.82 -8.73 -9.76
CA GLY A 11 -4.87 -9.85 -9.83
C GLY A 11 -3.85 -9.87 -8.70
N THR A 12 -2.72 -10.51 -8.95
CA THR A 12 -1.57 -10.53 -8.02
C THR A 12 -0.57 -9.44 -8.36
N VAL A 13 -0.05 -8.79 -7.33
CA VAL A 13 0.90 -7.67 -7.41
C VAL A 13 2.24 -8.11 -6.84
N ASP A 14 3.34 -7.78 -7.51
CA ASP A 14 4.68 -8.01 -6.94
C ASP A 14 4.83 -7.24 -5.62
N TYR A 15 5.54 -7.85 -4.66
CA TYR A 15 5.69 -7.27 -3.33
C TYR A 15 6.44 -5.93 -3.36
N LEU A 16 7.47 -5.79 -4.19
CA LEU A 16 8.28 -4.57 -4.26
C LEU A 16 7.52 -3.43 -4.95
N ASP A 17 6.77 -3.73 -6.01
CA ASP A 17 5.92 -2.74 -6.69
C ASP A 17 4.84 -2.20 -5.74
N ALA A 18 4.21 -3.08 -4.96
CA ALA A 18 3.24 -2.68 -3.95
C ALA A 18 3.88 -1.86 -2.82
N LEU A 19 5.11 -2.18 -2.42
CA LEU A 19 5.84 -1.44 -1.39
C LEU A 19 6.23 -0.03 -1.88
N GLU A 20 6.59 0.12 -3.15
CA GLU A 20 6.80 1.43 -3.78
C GLU A 20 5.51 2.25 -3.78
N LEU A 21 4.40 1.67 -4.24
CA LEU A 21 3.09 2.32 -4.19
C LEU A 21 2.70 2.75 -2.76
N GLN A 22 2.98 1.92 -1.75
CA GLN A 22 2.74 2.28 -0.35
C GLN A 22 3.55 3.50 0.08
N ARG A 23 4.83 3.60 -0.32
CA ARG A 23 5.69 4.74 -0.01
C ARG A 23 5.19 6.02 -0.67
N ASP A 24 4.76 5.94 -1.93
CA ASP A 24 4.24 7.09 -2.67
C ASP A 24 2.94 7.62 -2.04
N LEU A 25 1.99 6.72 -1.75
CA LEU A 25 0.74 7.07 -1.08
C LEU A 25 0.99 7.62 0.32
N HIS A 26 1.93 7.04 1.07
CA HIS A 26 2.31 7.57 2.37
C HIS A 26 2.87 8.99 2.27
N ALA A 27 3.77 9.25 1.32
CA ALA A 27 4.31 10.59 1.08
C ALA A 27 3.20 11.59 0.73
N ALA A 28 2.29 11.23 -0.17
CA ALA A 28 1.13 12.05 -0.54
C ALA A 28 0.21 12.32 0.66
N ARG A 29 -0.03 11.30 1.50
CA ARG A 29 -0.87 11.44 2.69
C ARG A 29 -0.24 12.37 3.72
N VAL A 30 1.07 12.25 3.95
CA VAL A 30 1.86 13.13 4.83
C VAL A 30 1.83 14.58 4.32
N ALA A 31 1.91 14.77 3.00
CA ALA A 31 1.78 16.08 2.37
C ALA A 31 0.35 16.64 2.40
N GLY A 32 -0.65 15.84 2.82
CA GLY A 32 -2.06 16.25 2.86
C GLY A 32 -2.71 16.38 1.47
N THR A 33 -2.14 15.75 0.45
CA THR A 33 -2.65 15.83 -0.93
C THR A 33 -3.66 14.74 -1.26
N ILE A 34 -3.79 13.71 -0.41
CA ILE A 34 -4.78 12.64 -0.49
C ILE A 34 -5.38 12.35 0.88
N ASP A 35 -6.57 11.73 0.87
CA ASP A 35 -7.23 11.15 2.03
C ASP A 35 -6.56 9.84 2.50
N ASP A 36 -6.99 9.32 3.66
CA ASP A 36 -6.53 8.02 4.15
C ASP A 36 -6.92 6.91 3.14
N THR A 37 -6.01 5.99 2.85
CA THR A 37 -6.19 4.98 1.79
C THR A 37 -5.96 3.57 2.31
N VAL A 38 -6.89 2.66 2.00
CA VAL A 38 -6.78 1.20 2.19
C VAL A 38 -6.54 0.54 0.84
N LEU A 39 -5.45 -0.21 0.72
CA LEU A 39 -5.16 -1.04 -0.44
C LEU A 39 -5.61 -2.48 -0.19
N LEU A 40 -6.36 -3.05 -1.13
CA LEU A 40 -6.70 -4.47 -1.17
C LEU A 40 -6.01 -5.10 -2.39
N LEU A 41 -5.19 -6.11 -2.17
CA LEU A 41 -4.40 -6.78 -3.20
C LEU A 41 -4.00 -8.17 -2.73
N GLU A 42 -3.53 -8.99 -3.67
CA GLU A 42 -2.89 -10.28 -3.41
C GLU A 42 -1.45 -10.23 -3.93
N HIS A 43 -0.53 -10.95 -3.30
CA HIS A 43 0.85 -11.07 -3.77
C HIS A 43 1.09 -12.42 -4.45
N THR A 44 2.02 -12.45 -5.40
CA THR A 44 2.73 -13.69 -5.72
C THR A 44 3.40 -14.25 -4.45
N ALA A 45 3.67 -15.57 -4.42
CA ALA A 45 4.23 -16.21 -3.24
C ALA A 45 5.55 -15.54 -2.81
N VAL A 46 5.57 -15.00 -1.59
CA VAL A 46 6.69 -14.21 -1.07
C VAL A 46 6.86 -14.45 0.44
N TYR A 47 8.10 -14.48 0.90
CA TYR A 47 8.42 -14.41 2.32
C TYR A 47 8.93 -13.02 2.67
N THR A 48 8.43 -12.44 3.76
CA THR A 48 8.89 -11.15 4.28
C THR A 48 9.50 -11.35 5.66
N ALA A 49 10.73 -10.90 5.87
CA ALA A 49 11.36 -10.88 7.19
C ALA A 49 11.18 -9.49 7.82
N GLY A 50 10.46 -9.44 8.95
CA GLY A 50 10.29 -8.21 9.71
C GLY A 50 11.52 -7.89 10.57
N ARG A 51 11.52 -6.74 11.24
CA ARG A 51 12.65 -6.29 12.08
C ARG A 51 13.09 -7.28 13.18
N ARG A 52 12.19 -8.16 13.63
CA ARG A 52 12.41 -9.09 14.76
C ARG A 52 12.69 -10.52 14.31
N THR A 53 12.89 -10.72 13.01
CA THR A 53 13.19 -12.01 12.37
C THR A 53 14.53 -11.88 11.67
#